data_AF-A0A1I6I5G5-F1
#
_entry.id   AF-A0A1I6I5G5-F1
#
_cell.length_a   1.000
_cell.length_b   1.000
_cell.length_c   1.000
_cell.angle_alpha   90.00
_cell.angle_beta   90.00
_cell.angle_gamma   90.00
#
_symmetry.space_group_name_H-M   'P 1'
#
loop_
_entity.id
_entity.type
_entity.pdbx_description
1 polymer ?
#
loop_
_entity_poly.entity_id
_entity_poly.type
_entity_poly.pdbx_seq_one_letter_code
_entity_poly.pdbx_strand_id
1 'polypeptide(L)'
;MTPRTWAGVAAAAAVTLSVLAAPAAGADPVSPSLETVPVTVDASNQSGWWNPLAVVGGTTYFAYNVTATTGRHQVHVAARAADGAWTTGCLRTSTGACADFLDDNGHNQPSIVVDGSGQIHAFVSMHHEPWHYFRSTVAGDVTSLVDVSAEMPDQGAAISYPVTAPGANGDAWLMVRVGADPQGRRDGVLYHYTPATGTWTREAVIASAVGYSFYADDLTVDDSGRVHILWEWGPWPAGPYRHLGSYVVYDPATKVFRDVAGTALTAPVRPTDPGATVWRTFAPGETVNTVSPDAPAVQTAKMAVAGGQLVGVSYRYAEQGSTAFDVHWATWSGTGWTDQTLIDTHALGGGIDTIAAVDATRSGSETRVYAVLSMPDCGTARSQVVMLSSTGSAWSATAIGAPVSGQQRLRAATAADGGDVLYLSAPEKGTLTYGRVPRTGTTSTATVADVVAGIRGDSGGQNLARTGTATASSQLRADTGPERAIDGVCTDASRWISSTTDAHPVYTVSWAQAQPLELVRVRSGYSVGDPALSVLRDFRVEVRTAAGWTPIGSFTGNTATTVTANVGGVAADAVRLVIQTPSASTTNVARVYEVEAIAATP
;
A
#
# COMPACT_ATOMS: atom_id res chain seq x y z
N MET A 1 -9.59 -93.86 -19.46
CA MET A 1 -8.77 -92.81 -18.82
C MET A 1 -9.36 -91.48 -19.24
N THR A 2 -10.07 -90.83 -18.32
CA THR A 2 -10.82 -89.59 -18.52
C THR A 2 -10.10 -88.45 -17.80
N PRO A 3 -9.75 -87.33 -18.47
CA PRO A 3 -9.09 -86.23 -17.80
C PRO A 3 -10.11 -85.27 -17.15
N ARG A 4 -9.72 -84.79 -15.97
CA ARG A 4 -10.42 -83.85 -15.10
C ARG A 4 -10.42 -82.44 -15.71
N THR A 5 -11.58 -81.79 -15.73
CA THR A 5 -11.71 -80.34 -15.94
C THR A 5 -11.78 -79.64 -14.57
N TRP A 6 -10.97 -78.59 -14.40
CA TRP A 6 -10.99 -77.70 -13.25
C TRP A 6 -11.94 -76.54 -13.54
N ALA A 7 -12.88 -76.29 -12.62
CA ALA A 7 -13.78 -75.15 -12.65
C ALA A 7 -13.05 -73.90 -12.10
N GLY A 8 -12.91 -72.87 -12.92
CA GLY A 8 -12.48 -71.54 -12.51
C GLY A 8 -13.69 -70.70 -12.07
N VAL A 9 -13.66 -70.21 -10.84
CA VAL A 9 -14.60 -69.22 -10.31
C VAL A 9 -14.13 -67.84 -10.77
N ALA A 10 -14.92 -67.17 -11.63
CA ALA A 10 -14.70 -65.78 -11.99
C ALA A 10 -15.33 -64.87 -10.92
N ALA A 11 -14.50 -64.16 -10.17
CA ALA A 11 -14.94 -63.08 -9.29
C ALA A 11 -15.20 -61.82 -10.14
N ALA A 12 -16.46 -61.40 -10.22
CA ALA A 12 -16.84 -60.13 -10.82
C ALA A 12 -16.47 -58.99 -9.87
N ALA A 13 -15.46 -58.20 -10.21
CA ALA A 13 -15.16 -56.95 -9.53
C ALA A 13 -16.17 -55.89 -9.98
N ALA A 14 -17.10 -55.52 -9.09
CA ALA A 14 -17.97 -54.37 -9.29
C ALA A 14 -17.16 -53.09 -9.10
N VAL A 15 -16.82 -52.42 -10.21
CA VAL A 15 -16.26 -51.07 -10.18
C VAL A 15 -17.42 -50.11 -9.89
N THR A 16 -17.55 -49.69 -8.64
CA THR A 16 -18.38 -48.53 -8.29
C THR A 16 -17.68 -47.26 -8.75
N LEU A 17 -18.15 -46.68 -9.86
CA LEU A 17 -17.81 -45.31 -10.25
C LEU A 17 -18.39 -44.34 -9.22
N SER A 18 -17.58 -43.94 -8.25
CA SER A 18 -17.89 -42.81 -7.38
C SER A 18 -17.73 -41.54 -8.22
N VAL A 19 -18.83 -41.03 -8.76
CA VAL A 19 -18.86 -39.67 -9.33
C VAL A 19 -18.69 -38.71 -8.15
N LEU A 20 -17.46 -38.31 -7.87
CA LEU A 20 -17.17 -37.14 -7.05
C LEU A 20 -17.75 -35.94 -7.80
N ALA A 21 -18.89 -35.44 -7.32
CA ALA A 21 -19.37 -34.14 -7.74
C ALA A 21 -18.26 -33.13 -7.41
N ALA A 22 -17.67 -32.52 -8.45
CA ALA A 22 -16.84 -31.35 -8.26
C ALA A 22 -17.65 -30.32 -7.46
N PRO A 23 -17.06 -29.67 -6.45
CA PRO A 23 -17.73 -28.54 -5.82
C PRO A 23 -18.05 -27.55 -6.94
N ALA A 24 -19.29 -27.07 -6.97
CA ALA A 24 -19.65 -25.99 -7.87
C ALA A 24 -18.67 -24.85 -7.62
N ALA A 25 -17.87 -24.50 -8.63
CA ALA A 25 -17.11 -23.27 -8.60
C ALA A 25 -18.12 -22.16 -8.31
N GLY A 26 -18.04 -21.56 -7.13
CA GLY A 26 -18.85 -20.39 -6.82
C GLY A 26 -18.61 -19.38 -7.94
N ALA A 27 -19.69 -18.84 -8.51
CA ALA A 27 -19.54 -17.77 -9.48
C ALA A 27 -18.74 -16.64 -8.82
N ASP A 28 -17.65 -16.21 -9.47
CA ASP A 28 -16.87 -15.08 -8.99
C ASP A 28 -17.80 -13.87 -8.79
N PRO A 29 -17.59 -13.08 -7.72
CA PRO A 29 -18.36 -11.88 -7.52
C PRO A 29 -18.17 -10.95 -8.73
N VAL A 30 -19.21 -10.18 -9.08
CA VAL A 30 -19.17 -9.20 -10.18
C VAL A 30 -18.48 -7.89 -9.74
N SER A 31 -18.16 -7.78 -8.45
CA SER A 31 -17.57 -6.59 -7.83
C SER A 31 -16.46 -6.98 -6.86
N PRO A 32 -15.53 -6.06 -6.53
CA PRO A 32 -14.51 -6.31 -5.53
C PRO A 32 -15.13 -6.77 -4.20
N SER A 33 -14.55 -7.81 -3.59
CA SER A 33 -14.92 -8.28 -2.26
C SER A 33 -13.73 -8.18 -1.33
N LEU A 34 -13.98 -7.76 -0.09
CA LEU A 34 -12.96 -7.56 0.93
C LEU A 34 -13.33 -8.36 2.17
N GLU A 35 -12.33 -9.06 2.71
CA GLU A 35 -12.46 -9.91 3.89
C GLU A 35 -11.35 -9.54 4.88
N THR A 36 -11.71 -9.16 6.10
CA THR A 36 -10.72 -8.95 7.16
C THR A 36 -10.13 -10.29 7.58
N VAL A 37 -8.81 -10.42 7.47
CA VAL A 37 -8.06 -11.59 7.94
C VAL A 37 -8.12 -11.60 9.46
N PRO A 38 -8.38 -12.75 10.13
CA PRO A 38 -8.60 -12.81 11.58
C PRO A 38 -7.29 -12.70 12.39
N VAL A 39 -6.54 -11.62 12.19
CA VAL A 39 -5.24 -11.33 12.80
C VAL A 39 -5.14 -9.85 13.15
N THR A 40 -4.28 -9.52 14.11
CA THR A 40 -3.89 -8.15 14.40
C THR A 40 -2.45 -7.93 13.97
N VAL A 41 -2.24 -7.08 12.97
CA VAL A 41 -0.90 -6.81 12.45
C VAL A 41 -0.17 -5.75 13.27
N ASP A 42 1.14 -5.89 13.34
CA ASP A 42 2.04 -4.94 14.00
C ASP A 42 2.21 -3.65 13.18
N ALA A 43 2.59 -2.57 13.85
CA ALA A 43 2.88 -1.28 13.23
C ALA A 43 4.03 -1.35 12.20
N SER A 44 4.94 -2.34 12.27
CA SER A 44 6.05 -2.51 11.33
C SER A 44 5.67 -3.00 9.92
N ASN A 45 4.40 -3.33 9.65
CA ASN A 45 3.91 -3.75 8.32
C ASN A 45 3.80 -2.56 7.34
N GLN A 46 4.89 -1.82 7.12
CA GLN A 46 4.90 -0.52 6.44
C GLN A 46 5.84 -0.37 5.23
N SER A 47 6.50 -1.42 4.75
CA SER A 47 7.37 -1.25 3.57
C SER A 47 6.53 -1.23 2.27
N GLY A 48 7.08 -0.83 1.11
CA GLY A 48 6.35 -0.82 -0.18
C GLY A 48 6.85 -1.82 -1.24
N TRP A 49 8.01 -2.45 -1.00
CA TRP A 49 8.77 -3.18 -2.01
C TRP A 49 8.84 -4.70 -1.81
N TRP A 50 8.32 -5.25 -0.72
CA TRP A 50 8.28 -6.68 -0.37
C TRP A 50 7.12 -7.45 -1.00
N ASN A 51 7.23 -8.76 -1.13
CA ASN A 51 6.20 -9.60 -1.73
C ASN A 51 5.60 -10.60 -0.70
N PRO A 52 4.54 -10.29 0.06
CA PRO A 52 4.11 -11.13 1.17
C PRO A 52 3.04 -12.14 0.70
N LEU A 53 2.77 -12.17 -0.61
CA LEU A 53 1.56 -12.67 -1.21
C LEU A 53 1.98 -13.72 -2.22
N ALA A 54 1.52 -14.94 -2.00
CA ALA A 54 1.59 -16.00 -3.00
C ALA A 54 0.20 -16.57 -3.25
N VAL A 55 -0.13 -16.82 -4.52
CA VAL A 55 -1.39 -17.47 -4.92
C VAL A 55 -1.02 -18.74 -5.67
N VAL A 56 -1.28 -19.90 -5.07
CA VAL A 56 -0.92 -21.20 -5.65
C VAL A 56 -2.08 -22.17 -5.51
N GLY A 57 -2.55 -22.73 -6.63
CA GLY A 57 -3.58 -23.77 -6.64
C GLY A 57 -4.88 -23.38 -5.92
N GLY A 58 -5.28 -22.11 -6.01
CA GLY A 58 -6.46 -21.57 -5.31
C GLY A 58 -6.25 -21.26 -3.82
N THR A 59 -5.07 -21.55 -3.27
CA THR A 59 -4.68 -21.13 -1.92
C THR A 59 -3.96 -19.79 -1.98
N THR A 60 -4.34 -18.87 -1.10
CA THR A 60 -3.65 -17.59 -0.94
C THR A 60 -2.84 -17.59 0.35
N TYR A 61 -1.57 -17.23 0.27
CA TYR A 61 -0.66 -17.10 1.41
C TYR A 61 -0.34 -15.64 1.67
N PHE A 62 -0.42 -15.22 2.93
CA PHE A 62 -0.04 -13.89 3.38
C PHE A 62 1.02 -13.97 4.48
N ALA A 63 2.14 -13.27 4.31
CA ALA A 63 3.10 -13.02 5.38
C ALA A 63 2.88 -11.65 6.01
N TYR A 64 3.01 -11.55 7.33
CA TYR A 64 2.78 -10.32 8.08
C TYR A 64 3.49 -10.35 9.42
N ASN A 65 3.74 -9.15 9.95
CA ASN A 65 4.30 -8.97 11.29
C ASN A 65 3.14 -8.85 12.30
N VAL A 66 3.31 -9.45 13.48
CA VAL A 66 2.40 -9.30 14.64
C VAL A 66 3.19 -8.84 15.84
N THR A 67 2.57 -8.07 16.73
CA THR A 67 3.28 -7.51 17.89
C THR A 67 3.71 -8.63 18.83
N ALA A 68 5.02 -8.72 19.10
CA ALA A 68 5.58 -9.65 20.07
C ALA A 68 5.62 -9.00 21.46
N THR A 69 6.31 -7.86 21.53
CA THR A 69 6.42 -6.97 22.68
C THR A 69 6.58 -5.53 22.18
N THR A 70 6.65 -4.53 23.07
CA THR A 70 6.82 -3.14 22.63
C THR A 70 8.09 -2.95 21.81
N GLY A 71 7.94 -2.47 20.57
CA GLY A 71 9.05 -2.23 19.64
C GLY A 71 9.62 -3.51 19.00
N ARG A 72 8.87 -4.62 19.05
CA ARG A 72 9.26 -5.91 18.50
C ARG A 72 8.09 -6.64 17.86
N HIS A 73 8.38 -7.37 16.78
CA HIS A 73 7.41 -8.19 16.08
C HIS A 73 7.85 -9.64 15.93
N GLN A 74 6.86 -10.51 15.83
CA GLN A 74 6.98 -11.86 15.28
C GLN A 74 6.48 -11.87 13.84
N VAL A 75 7.02 -12.76 13.02
CA VAL A 75 6.55 -12.93 11.64
C VAL A 75 5.68 -14.18 11.54
N HIS A 76 4.53 -14.03 10.91
CA HIS A 76 3.54 -15.08 10.72
C HIS A 76 3.22 -15.25 9.24
N VAL A 77 2.79 -16.45 8.88
CA VAL A 77 2.20 -16.78 7.58
C VAL A 77 0.78 -17.28 7.79
N ALA A 78 -0.16 -16.76 7.00
CA ALA A 78 -1.52 -17.25 6.93
C ALA A 78 -1.77 -17.90 5.57
N ALA A 79 -2.52 -18.99 5.54
CA ALA A 79 -3.04 -19.60 4.32
C ALA A 79 -4.57 -19.52 4.34
N ARG A 80 -5.14 -19.00 3.25
CA ARG A 80 -6.57 -19.04 2.94
C ARG A 80 -6.82 -20.18 1.96
N ALA A 81 -7.53 -21.20 2.40
CA ALA A 81 -7.96 -22.28 1.52
C ALA A 81 -9.06 -21.80 0.55
N ALA A 82 -9.34 -22.60 -0.47
CA ALA A 82 -10.33 -22.27 -1.50
C ALA A 82 -11.76 -22.11 -0.94
N ASP A 83 -12.07 -22.76 0.18
CA ASP A 83 -13.34 -22.62 0.91
C ASP A 83 -13.41 -21.36 1.80
N GLY A 84 -12.31 -20.60 1.87
CA GLY A 84 -12.18 -19.39 2.68
C GLY A 84 -11.69 -19.60 4.11
N ALA A 85 -11.39 -20.83 4.52
CA ALA A 85 -10.83 -21.07 5.85
C ALA A 85 -9.39 -20.53 5.97
N TRP A 86 -9.11 -19.85 7.07
CA TRP A 86 -7.76 -19.36 7.40
C TRP A 86 -7.04 -20.29 8.38
N THR A 87 -5.79 -20.60 8.07
CA THR A 87 -4.83 -21.22 9.00
C THR A 87 -3.64 -20.27 9.17
N THR A 88 -3.09 -20.15 10.37
CA THR A 88 -1.95 -19.27 10.65
C THR A 88 -0.85 -20.00 11.43
N GLY A 89 0.41 -19.62 11.18
CA GLY A 89 1.56 -20.11 11.93
C GLY A 89 2.67 -19.07 12.00
N CYS A 90 3.47 -19.12 13.06
CA CYS A 90 4.65 -18.27 13.21
C CYS A 90 5.90 -18.96 12.65
N LEU A 91 6.89 -18.17 12.26
CA LEU A 91 8.21 -18.68 11.87
C LEU A 91 8.97 -19.19 13.09
N ARG A 92 9.50 -20.42 13.06
CA ARG A 92 10.11 -21.07 14.23
C ARG A 92 11.63 -20.97 14.21
N THR A 93 12.21 -20.53 15.32
CA THR A 93 13.66 -20.63 15.57
C THR A 93 14.07 -22.09 15.83
N SER A 94 15.38 -22.36 15.91
CA SER A 94 15.92 -23.68 16.27
C SER A 94 15.44 -24.21 17.64
N THR A 95 14.96 -23.34 18.53
CA THR A 95 14.38 -23.71 19.83
C THR A 95 12.89 -24.07 19.76
N GLY A 96 12.23 -23.85 18.61
CA GLY A 96 10.78 -24.00 18.45
C GLY A 96 9.97 -22.77 18.90
N ALA A 97 10.60 -21.73 19.45
CA ALA A 97 9.92 -20.46 19.71
C ALA A 97 9.64 -19.69 18.41
N CYS A 98 8.61 -18.84 18.41
CA CYS A 98 8.36 -17.91 17.30
C CYS A 98 9.52 -16.91 17.18
N ALA A 99 9.99 -16.67 15.96
CA ALA A 99 11.07 -15.75 15.65
C ALA A 99 10.62 -14.32 15.92
N ASP A 100 11.42 -13.58 16.68
CA ASP A 100 11.11 -12.26 17.20
C ASP A 100 12.23 -11.29 16.81
N PHE A 101 11.86 -10.15 16.22
CA PHE A 101 12.77 -9.14 15.68
C PHE A 101 12.44 -7.74 16.21
N LEU A 102 13.41 -6.83 16.16
CA LEU A 102 13.17 -5.41 16.43
C LEU A 102 12.31 -4.82 15.31
N ASP A 103 11.43 -3.89 15.67
CA ASP A 103 10.70 -3.11 14.68
C ASP A 103 11.66 -2.18 13.94
N ASP A 104 11.64 -2.28 12.62
CA ASP A 104 12.24 -1.30 11.72
C ASP A 104 11.18 -0.91 10.69
N ASN A 105 10.51 0.21 10.97
CA ASN A 105 9.41 0.69 10.16
C ASN A 105 9.91 1.06 8.78
N GLY A 106 9.27 0.47 7.78
CA GLY A 106 9.68 0.68 6.41
C GLY A 106 10.81 -0.25 5.99
N HIS A 107 11.31 -1.20 6.80
CA HIS A 107 12.31 -2.17 6.30
C HIS A 107 12.01 -3.64 6.60
N ASN A 108 11.32 -3.96 7.70
CA ASN A 108 11.22 -5.33 8.23
C ASN A 108 9.99 -6.14 7.77
N GLN A 109 9.40 -5.81 6.62
CA GLN A 109 8.25 -6.56 6.14
C GLN A 109 8.66 -7.82 5.36
N PRO A 110 8.01 -8.98 5.59
CA PRO A 110 8.36 -10.24 4.94
C PRO A 110 8.06 -10.31 3.44
N SER A 111 8.91 -11.06 2.74
CA SER A 111 8.65 -11.59 1.40
C SER A 111 8.55 -13.11 1.44
N ILE A 112 7.61 -13.68 0.68
CA ILE A 112 7.41 -15.12 0.54
C ILE A 112 7.34 -15.56 -0.92
N VAL A 113 7.63 -16.83 -1.14
CA VAL A 113 7.35 -17.55 -2.39
C VAL A 113 7.05 -18.99 -2.07
N VAL A 114 6.15 -19.60 -2.84
CA VAL A 114 5.85 -21.03 -2.76
C VAL A 114 6.42 -21.69 -4.01
N ASP A 115 7.31 -22.66 -3.81
CA ASP A 115 7.94 -23.39 -4.92
C ASP A 115 7.01 -24.46 -5.51
N GLY A 116 7.44 -25.10 -6.60
CA GLY A 116 6.68 -26.14 -7.29
C GLY A 116 6.53 -27.45 -6.53
N SER A 117 7.29 -27.64 -5.44
CA SER A 117 7.10 -28.73 -4.49
C SER A 117 6.12 -28.37 -3.36
N GLY A 118 5.62 -27.13 -3.37
CA GLY A 118 4.70 -26.58 -2.37
C GLY A 118 5.40 -26.08 -1.10
N GLN A 119 6.73 -26.01 -1.07
CA GLN A 119 7.45 -25.46 0.07
C GLN A 119 7.29 -23.94 0.09
N ILE A 120 6.99 -23.40 1.26
CA ILE A 120 6.87 -21.97 1.53
C ILE A 120 8.24 -21.49 1.98
N HIS A 121 8.79 -20.51 1.27
CA HIS A 121 10.01 -19.80 1.59
C HIS A 121 9.67 -18.42 2.13
N ALA A 122 10.27 -18.01 3.24
CA ALA A 122 10.05 -16.70 3.86
C ALA A 122 11.38 -16.01 4.18
N PHE A 123 11.53 -14.77 3.71
CA PHE A 123 12.67 -13.89 3.94
C PHE A 123 12.21 -12.65 4.68
N VAL A 124 12.76 -12.39 5.86
CA VAL A 124 12.10 -11.51 6.84
C VAL A 124 13.07 -10.61 7.58
N SER A 125 12.61 -9.43 8.02
CA SER A 125 13.31 -8.58 9.00
C SER A 125 14.80 -8.35 8.71
N MET A 126 15.11 -7.90 7.47
CA MET A 126 16.47 -7.61 6.99
C MET A 126 16.57 -6.19 6.39
N HIS A 127 17.26 -5.33 7.12
CA HIS A 127 17.85 -4.04 6.80
C HIS A 127 19.32 -3.92 7.29
N HIS A 128 20.24 -4.60 6.61
CA HIS A 128 21.69 -4.68 6.95
C HIS A 128 22.03 -5.80 7.95
N GLU A 129 21.23 -6.86 7.98
CA GLU A 129 21.42 -8.06 8.80
C GLU A 129 21.99 -9.23 7.97
N PRO A 130 22.51 -10.28 8.64
CA PRO A 130 22.66 -11.60 8.04
C PRO A 130 21.32 -12.17 7.54
N TRP A 131 21.38 -13.31 6.87
CA TRP A 131 20.18 -14.01 6.42
C TRP A 131 19.22 -14.35 7.56
N HIS A 132 17.95 -13.98 7.36
CA HIS A 132 16.80 -14.50 8.09
C HIS A 132 15.88 -15.18 7.09
N TYR A 133 16.08 -16.48 6.91
CA TYR A 133 15.39 -17.31 5.92
C TYR A 133 14.77 -18.53 6.59
N PHE A 134 13.46 -18.69 6.38
CA PHE A 134 12.66 -19.78 6.90
C PHE A 134 12.04 -20.56 5.75
N ARG A 135 11.93 -21.88 5.90
CA ARG A 135 11.27 -22.76 4.94
C ARG A 135 10.32 -23.68 5.67
N SER A 136 9.15 -23.95 5.09
CA SER A 136 8.26 -25.01 5.60
C SER A 136 8.99 -26.35 5.61
N THR A 137 8.58 -27.24 6.51
CA THR A 137 9.02 -28.64 6.51
C THR A 137 7.99 -29.55 5.87
N VAL A 138 6.74 -29.09 5.77
CA VAL A 138 5.63 -29.75 5.09
C VAL A 138 5.06 -28.80 4.03
N ALA A 139 4.89 -29.29 2.81
CA ALA A 139 4.37 -28.51 1.70
C ALA A 139 3.00 -27.88 2.04
N GLY A 140 2.87 -26.58 1.81
CA GLY A 140 1.66 -25.79 2.07
C GLY A 140 1.33 -25.54 3.56
N ASP A 141 2.07 -26.14 4.50
CA ASP A 141 1.79 -26.02 5.93
C ASP A 141 2.47 -24.79 6.54
N VAL A 142 1.68 -23.74 6.72
CA VAL A 142 2.10 -22.47 7.35
C VAL A 142 2.53 -22.59 8.81
N THR A 143 2.27 -23.73 9.48
CA THR A 143 2.68 -23.96 10.87
C THR A 143 4.04 -24.64 10.99
N SER A 144 4.63 -25.05 9.86
CA SER A 144 5.81 -25.91 9.79
C SER A 144 7.11 -25.18 9.42
N LEU A 145 7.08 -23.84 9.33
CA LEU A 145 8.23 -23.03 8.91
C LEU A 145 9.31 -22.97 10.00
N VAL A 146 10.54 -23.34 9.63
CA VAL A 146 11.72 -23.36 10.51
C VAL A 146 12.87 -22.57 9.89
N ASP A 147 13.74 -22.03 10.74
CA ASP A 147 14.96 -21.32 10.33
C ASP A 147 15.91 -22.27 9.58
N VAL A 148 16.26 -21.90 8.36
CA VAL A 148 17.23 -22.60 7.49
C VAL A 148 18.22 -21.59 6.88
N SER A 149 18.47 -20.48 7.57
CA SER A 149 19.35 -19.40 7.10
C SER A 149 20.76 -19.86 6.76
N ALA A 150 21.25 -20.92 7.41
CA ALA A 150 22.54 -21.54 7.13
C ALA A 150 22.65 -22.18 5.73
N GLU A 151 21.52 -22.45 5.06
CA GLU A 151 21.50 -22.97 3.69
C GLU A 151 21.72 -21.87 2.64
N MET A 152 21.62 -20.59 3.01
CA MET A 152 21.79 -19.50 2.06
C MET A 152 23.27 -19.34 1.66
N PRO A 153 23.56 -19.03 0.38
CA PRO A 153 24.88 -18.60 -0.05
C PRO A 153 25.28 -17.24 0.58
N ASP A 154 26.53 -16.83 0.38
CA ASP A 154 27.06 -15.53 0.84
C ASP A 154 26.89 -15.26 2.35
N GLN A 155 27.11 -16.30 3.18
CA GLN A 155 27.11 -16.18 4.63
C GLN A 155 28.05 -15.05 5.11
N GLY A 156 27.56 -14.25 6.07
CA GLY A 156 28.27 -13.07 6.60
C GLY A 156 28.08 -11.79 5.78
N ALA A 157 27.37 -11.84 4.65
CA ALA A 157 26.97 -10.64 3.93
C ALA A 157 25.85 -9.89 4.65
N ALA A 158 25.81 -8.57 4.41
CA ALA A 158 24.75 -7.67 4.83
C ALA A 158 23.63 -7.64 3.79
N ILE A 159 22.42 -8.06 4.19
CA ILE A 159 21.27 -8.23 3.30
C ILE A 159 20.21 -7.17 3.59
N SER A 160 19.54 -6.69 2.55
CA SER A 160 18.30 -5.91 2.69
C SER A 160 17.33 -6.18 1.55
N TYR A 161 16.04 -5.98 1.83
CA TYR A 161 14.98 -5.87 0.82
C TYR A 161 14.83 -7.11 -0.07
N PRO A 162 14.52 -8.28 0.51
CA PRO A 162 14.22 -9.46 -0.28
C PRO A 162 12.98 -9.25 -1.14
N VAL A 163 13.08 -9.51 -2.44
CA VAL A 163 11.97 -9.55 -3.38
C VAL A 163 11.96 -10.91 -4.06
N THR A 164 10.85 -11.62 -3.93
CA THR A 164 10.72 -13.01 -4.36
C THR A 164 9.80 -13.16 -5.56
N ALA A 165 10.04 -14.18 -6.38
CA ALA A 165 9.17 -14.55 -7.49
C ALA A 165 9.12 -16.08 -7.68
N PRO A 166 7.94 -16.66 -7.96
CA PRO A 166 7.87 -18.05 -8.40
C PRO A 166 8.40 -18.17 -9.84
N GLY A 167 9.13 -19.24 -10.12
CA GLY A 167 9.60 -19.59 -11.47
C GLY A 167 8.59 -20.44 -12.22
N ALA A 168 8.58 -20.34 -13.56
CA ALA A 168 7.69 -21.12 -14.44
C ALA A 168 7.83 -22.64 -14.29
N ASN A 169 9.01 -23.12 -13.88
CA ASN A 169 9.31 -24.55 -13.69
C ASN A 169 9.12 -25.03 -12.24
N GLY A 170 8.53 -24.20 -11.38
CA GLY A 170 8.42 -24.47 -9.95
C GLY A 170 9.65 -24.08 -9.13
N ASP A 171 10.64 -23.45 -9.75
CA ASP A 171 11.77 -22.85 -9.03
C ASP A 171 11.32 -21.63 -8.20
N ALA A 172 12.19 -21.15 -7.31
CA ALA A 172 11.99 -19.88 -6.65
C ALA A 172 13.16 -18.92 -6.93
N TRP A 173 12.85 -17.64 -7.07
CA TRP A 173 13.82 -16.58 -7.35
C TRP A 173 13.78 -15.54 -6.24
N LEU A 174 14.95 -14.98 -5.94
CA LEU A 174 15.14 -13.97 -4.91
C LEU A 174 16.11 -12.90 -5.41
N MET A 175 15.70 -11.65 -5.33
CA MET A 175 16.55 -10.48 -5.50
C MET A 175 16.71 -9.79 -4.15
N VAL A 176 17.94 -9.34 -3.85
CA VAL A 176 18.25 -8.56 -2.64
C VAL A 176 19.24 -7.45 -2.94
N ARG A 177 19.29 -6.47 -2.04
CA ARG A 177 20.41 -5.55 -1.91
C ARG A 177 21.47 -6.18 -1.00
N VAL A 178 22.72 -6.24 -1.47
CA VAL A 178 23.88 -6.76 -0.74
C VAL A 178 24.98 -5.71 -0.69
N GLY A 179 25.68 -5.57 0.42
CA GLY A 179 26.96 -4.86 0.41
C GLY A 179 27.29 -4.13 1.70
N ALA A 180 28.59 -3.94 1.93
CA ALA A 180 29.15 -3.35 3.14
C ALA A 180 29.72 -1.95 2.86
N ASP A 181 29.88 -1.16 3.92
CA ASP A 181 30.31 0.25 3.85
C ASP A 181 31.68 0.53 3.22
N PRO A 182 32.73 -0.30 3.32
CA PRO A 182 34.06 0.10 2.83
C PRO A 182 34.18 0.14 1.30
N GLN A 183 33.22 -0.41 0.54
CA GLN A 183 33.27 -0.43 -0.93
C GLN A 183 32.62 0.80 -1.59
N GLY A 184 31.97 1.68 -0.82
CA GLY A 184 31.33 2.86 -1.39
C GLY A 184 30.11 2.54 -2.28
N ARG A 185 29.48 1.37 -2.10
CA ARG A 185 28.37 0.89 -2.95
C ARG A 185 27.46 -0.10 -2.23
N ARG A 186 26.26 -0.32 -2.79
CA ARG A 186 25.40 -1.48 -2.49
C ARG A 186 24.97 -2.15 -3.80
N ASP A 187 25.21 -3.44 -3.90
CA ASP A 187 25.02 -4.26 -5.09
C ASP A 187 23.63 -4.92 -5.09
N GLY A 188 23.06 -5.14 -6.28
CA GLY A 188 21.87 -5.98 -6.46
C GLY A 188 22.30 -7.40 -6.82
N VAL A 189 21.81 -8.40 -6.09
CA VAL A 189 22.20 -9.81 -6.28
C VAL A 189 20.98 -10.68 -6.47
N LEU A 190 21.06 -11.57 -7.46
CA LEU A 190 20.03 -12.55 -7.82
C LEU A 190 20.42 -13.94 -7.30
N TYR A 191 19.45 -14.62 -6.70
CA TYR A 191 19.54 -15.97 -6.19
C TYR A 191 18.43 -16.84 -6.79
N HIS A 192 18.71 -18.13 -6.93
CA HIS A 192 17.84 -19.12 -7.53
C HIS A 192 17.76 -20.37 -6.66
N TYR A 193 16.56 -20.85 -6.38
CA TYR A 193 16.29 -22.11 -5.69
C TYR A 193 15.85 -23.16 -6.69
N THR A 194 16.52 -24.31 -6.66
CA THR A 194 16.14 -25.48 -7.45
C THR A 194 15.51 -26.52 -6.52
N PRO A 195 14.19 -26.80 -6.62
CA PRO A 195 13.53 -27.78 -5.75
C PRO A 195 14.11 -29.19 -5.88
N ALA A 196 14.58 -29.57 -7.08
CA ALA A 196 15.16 -30.88 -7.33
C ALA A 196 16.41 -31.17 -6.49
N THR A 197 17.20 -30.14 -6.17
CA THR A 197 18.39 -30.24 -5.31
C THR A 197 18.16 -29.72 -3.90
N GLY A 198 17.09 -28.94 -3.70
CA GLY A 198 16.78 -28.34 -2.42
C GLY A 198 17.70 -27.18 -2.02
N THR A 199 18.35 -26.51 -2.99
CA THR A 199 19.45 -25.56 -2.73
C THR A 199 19.22 -24.19 -3.34
N TRP A 200 19.58 -23.14 -2.61
CA TRP A 200 19.77 -21.80 -3.14
C TRP A 200 21.19 -21.64 -3.71
N THR A 201 21.30 -20.98 -4.86
CA THR A 201 22.58 -20.59 -5.46
C THR A 201 22.60 -19.09 -5.76
N ARG A 202 23.78 -18.46 -5.71
CA ARG A 202 23.97 -17.11 -6.23
C ARG A 202 24.04 -17.20 -7.75
N GLU A 203 23.03 -16.67 -8.42
CA GLU A 203 22.91 -16.72 -9.87
C GLU A 203 23.77 -15.63 -10.53
N ALA A 204 23.63 -14.37 -10.08
CA ALA A 204 24.35 -13.25 -10.66
C ALA A 204 24.41 -12.03 -9.73
N VAL A 205 25.44 -11.20 -9.90
CA VAL A 205 25.38 -9.79 -9.46
C VAL A 205 24.71 -9.01 -10.58
N ILE A 206 23.50 -8.55 -10.34
CA ILE A 206 22.66 -7.85 -11.32
C ILE A 206 23.31 -6.52 -11.68
N ALA A 207 23.56 -5.71 -10.66
CA ALA A 207 23.96 -4.32 -10.83
C ALA A 207 24.86 -3.84 -9.68
N SER A 208 25.85 -3.01 -10.01
CA SER A 208 26.84 -2.52 -9.05
C SER A 208 27.56 -1.26 -9.55
N ALA A 209 27.60 -0.21 -8.73
CA ALA A 209 28.33 1.03 -9.04
C ALA A 209 28.80 1.76 -7.78
N VAL A 210 30.03 2.28 -7.80
CA VAL A 210 30.58 3.13 -6.72
C VAL A 210 29.80 4.45 -6.66
N GLY A 211 29.43 4.88 -5.46
CA GLY A 211 28.60 6.05 -5.21
C GLY A 211 27.09 5.78 -5.26
N TYR A 212 26.69 4.53 -5.51
CA TYR A 212 25.28 4.15 -5.68
C TYR A 212 24.86 3.02 -4.75
N SER A 213 23.59 3.05 -4.37
CA SER A 213 22.91 1.96 -3.69
C SER A 213 21.80 1.39 -4.56
N PHE A 214 21.78 0.07 -4.70
CA PHE A 214 20.70 -0.69 -5.35
C PHE A 214 19.45 -0.77 -4.46
N TYR A 215 18.26 -0.56 -5.01
CA TYR A 215 17.00 -0.77 -4.30
C TYR A 215 16.10 -1.71 -5.10
N ALA A 216 15.90 -2.90 -4.55
CA ALA A 216 15.05 -3.92 -5.13
C ALA A 216 13.59 -3.47 -5.14
N ASP A 217 12.95 -3.50 -6.31
CA ASP A 217 11.54 -3.12 -6.46
C ASP A 217 10.65 -4.31 -6.77
N ASP A 218 10.94 -5.02 -7.87
CA ASP A 218 10.06 -6.06 -8.37
C ASP A 218 10.80 -7.16 -9.14
N LEU A 219 10.24 -8.37 -9.10
CA LEU A 219 10.80 -9.57 -9.71
C LEU A 219 9.66 -10.42 -10.25
N THR A 220 9.74 -10.79 -11.53
CA THR A 220 8.73 -11.62 -12.19
C THR A 220 9.43 -12.61 -13.12
N VAL A 221 8.96 -13.84 -13.18
CA VAL A 221 9.47 -14.83 -14.14
C VAL A 221 8.39 -15.08 -15.19
N ASP A 222 8.76 -14.97 -16.46
CA ASP A 222 7.82 -15.25 -17.55
C ASP A 222 7.66 -16.76 -17.81
N ASP A 223 6.67 -17.13 -18.63
CA ASP A 223 6.37 -18.52 -18.97
C ASP A 223 7.54 -19.24 -19.69
N SER A 224 8.52 -18.50 -20.22
CA SER A 224 9.74 -19.06 -20.82
C SER A 224 10.87 -19.29 -19.81
N GLY A 225 10.66 -18.90 -18.54
CA GLY A 225 11.65 -18.98 -17.48
C GLY A 225 12.64 -17.81 -17.44
N ARG A 226 12.41 -16.75 -18.22
CA ARG A 226 13.25 -15.54 -18.16
C ARG A 226 12.82 -14.66 -16.99
N VAL A 227 13.79 -14.08 -16.31
CA VAL A 227 13.60 -13.32 -15.08
C VAL A 227 13.61 -11.83 -15.41
N HIS A 228 12.47 -11.18 -15.24
CA HIS A 228 12.29 -9.75 -15.35
C HIS A 228 12.65 -9.10 -14.01
N ILE A 229 13.54 -8.12 -14.04
CA ILE A 229 14.16 -7.54 -12.85
C ILE A 229 14.02 -6.02 -12.90
N LEU A 230 13.42 -5.45 -11.85
CA LEU A 230 13.14 -4.02 -11.70
C LEU A 230 13.79 -3.49 -10.43
N TRP A 231 14.49 -2.35 -10.53
CA TRP A 231 15.14 -1.73 -9.39
C TRP A 231 15.32 -0.23 -9.57
N GLU A 232 15.65 0.44 -8.48
CA GLU A 232 16.01 1.84 -8.43
C GLU A 232 17.46 2.04 -7.96
N TRP A 233 18.06 3.18 -8.34
CA TRP A 233 19.33 3.65 -7.82
C TRP A 233 19.15 4.88 -6.93
N GLY A 234 19.76 4.85 -5.76
CA GLY A 234 19.92 6.02 -4.89
C GLY A 234 21.39 6.26 -4.50
N PRO A 235 21.67 7.29 -3.69
CA PRO A 235 23.03 7.61 -3.27
C PRO A 235 23.65 6.48 -2.45
N TRP A 236 24.98 6.50 -2.38
CA TRP A 236 25.72 5.89 -1.29
C TRP A 236 26.23 6.99 -0.33
N PRO A 237 26.03 6.86 1.00
CA PRO A 237 25.27 5.82 1.68
C PRO A 237 23.77 5.87 1.33
N ALA A 238 23.09 4.74 1.55
CA ALA A 238 21.67 4.59 1.25
C ALA A 238 20.81 5.62 2.00
N GLY A 239 19.74 6.09 1.34
CA GLY A 239 18.82 7.10 1.84
C GLY A 239 17.39 6.88 1.35
N PRO A 240 16.44 7.71 1.80
CA PRO A 240 15.01 7.51 1.54
C PRO A 240 14.61 7.76 0.07
N TYR A 241 15.41 8.52 -0.67
CA TYR A 241 15.12 8.92 -2.06
C TYR A 241 16.01 8.20 -3.06
N ARG A 242 15.40 7.83 -4.19
CA ARG A 242 16.06 7.25 -5.36
C ARG A 242 15.86 8.20 -6.53
N HIS A 243 16.66 8.03 -7.57
CA HIS A 243 16.77 9.01 -8.64
C HIS A 243 16.73 8.38 -10.04
N LEU A 244 17.10 7.10 -10.17
CA LEU A 244 17.04 6.39 -11.44
C LEU A 244 16.23 5.11 -11.28
N GLY A 245 15.37 4.84 -12.24
CA GLY A 245 14.65 3.58 -12.37
C GLY A 245 15.26 2.72 -13.46
N SER A 246 15.49 1.44 -13.20
CA SER A 246 16.17 0.50 -14.12
C SER A 246 15.41 -0.82 -14.27
N TYR A 247 15.52 -1.42 -15.46
CA TYR A 247 14.88 -2.70 -15.81
C TYR A 247 15.78 -3.53 -16.73
N VAL A 248 15.84 -4.84 -16.49
CA VAL A 248 16.48 -5.82 -17.38
C VAL A 248 15.70 -7.13 -17.41
N VAL A 249 15.98 -7.95 -18.44
CA VAL A 249 15.61 -9.36 -18.48
C VAL A 249 16.87 -10.20 -18.38
N TYR A 250 16.87 -11.16 -17.47
CA TYR A 250 17.90 -12.17 -17.34
C TYR A 250 17.40 -13.50 -17.93
N ASP A 251 18.23 -14.13 -18.75
CA ASP A 251 17.98 -15.46 -19.30
C ASP A 251 18.86 -16.50 -18.58
N PRO A 252 18.29 -17.37 -17.72
CA PRO A 252 19.05 -18.38 -17.00
C PRO A 252 19.72 -19.43 -17.90
N ALA A 253 19.22 -19.66 -19.11
CA ALA A 253 19.80 -20.64 -20.03
C ALA A 253 21.09 -20.12 -20.67
N THR A 254 21.15 -18.83 -20.97
CA THR A 254 22.33 -18.20 -21.58
C THR A 254 23.20 -17.44 -20.57
N LYS A 255 22.69 -17.20 -19.36
CA LYS A 255 23.30 -16.40 -18.31
C LYS A 255 23.58 -14.94 -18.75
N VAL A 256 22.73 -14.41 -19.62
CA VAL A 256 22.88 -13.07 -20.22
C VAL A 256 21.77 -12.14 -19.74
N PHE A 257 22.14 -10.90 -19.41
CA PHE A 257 21.20 -9.80 -19.20
C PHE A 257 20.91 -9.07 -20.51
N ARG A 258 19.68 -8.63 -20.68
CA ARG A 258 19.25 -7.80 -21.81
C ARG A 258 18.45 -6.60 -21.32
N ASP A 259 18.61 -5.47 -22.00
CA ASP A 259 17.71 -4.33 -21.83
C ASP A 259 16.32 -4.60 -22.44
N VAL A 260 15.40 -3.64 -22.30
CA VAL A 260 14.04 -3.75 -22.86
C VAL A 260 14.01 -3.85 -24.39
N ALA A 261 15.06 -3.38 -25.09
CA ALA A 261 15.21 -3.48 -26.54
C ALA A 261 15.81 -4.83 -26.98
N GLY A 262 16.20 -5.69 -26.04
CA GLY A 262 16.82 -6.99 -26.29
C GLY A 262 18.34 -6.95 -26.47
N THR A 263 18.97 -5.79 -26.28
CA THR A 263 20.43 -5.61 -26.37
C THR A 263 21.08 -6.35 -25.22
N ALA A 264 22.07 -7.20 -25.50
CA ALA A 264 22.82 -7.90 -24.46
C ALA A 264 23.69 -6.92 -23.65
N LEU A 265 23.70 -7.09 -22.33
CA LEU A 265 24.40 -6.24 -21.37
C LEU A 265 25.55 -7.01 -20.72
N THR A 266 26.59 -6.28 -20.32
CA THR A 266 27.65 -6.82 -19.47
C THR A 266 27.27 -6.63 -18.00
N ALA A 267 27.24 -7.71 -17.22
CA ALA A 267 27.04 -7.63 -15.78
C ALA A 267 28.36 -7.37 -15.02
N PRO A 268 28.34 -6.68 -13.86
CA PRO A 268 27.16 -6.05 -13.27
C PRO A 268 26.78 -4.76 -14.01
N VAL A 269 25.48 -4.55 -14.19
CA VAL A 269 24.91 -3.37 -14.85
C VAL A 269 25.19 -2.11 -14.03
N ARG A 270 25.52 -1.02 -14.71
CA ARG A 270 25.79 0.30 -14.13
C ARG A 270 24.74 1.31 -14.58
N PRO A 271 24.47 2.35 -13.77
CA PRO A 271 23.53 3.42 -14.15
C PRO A 271 23.98 4.22 -15.37
N THR A 272 25.27 4.16 -15.73
CA THR A 272 25.85 4.85 -16.89
C THR A 272 26.04 3.94 -18.11
N ASP A 273 25.65 2.67 -18.03
CA ASP A 273 25.81 1.77 -19.17
C ASP A 273 24.92 2.23 -20.34
N PRO A 274 25.42 2.17 -21.58
CA PRO A 274 24.62 2.52 -22.75
C PRO A 274 23.53 1.45 -22.95
N GLY A 275 22.34 1.89 -23.34
CA GLY A 275 21.21 1.01 -23.61
C GLY A 275 19.90 1.56 -23.05
N ALA A 276 18.84 0.76 -23.19
CA ALA A 276 17.50 1.14 -22.76
C ALA A 276 17.16 0.62 -21.35
N THR A 277 18.16 0.43 -20.48
CA THR A 277 17.97 -0.08 -19.12
C THR A 277 17.25 0.91 -18.21
N VAL A 278 17.57 2.20 -18.32
CA VAL A 278 17.07 3.24 -17.43
C VAL A 278 15.73 3.76 -17.97
N TRP A 279 14.63 3.43 -17.29
CA TRP A 279 13.27 3.89 -17.61
C TRP A 279 12.93 5.23 -16.96
N ARG A 280 13.61 5.59 -15.87
CA ARG A 280 13.54 6.91 -15.26
C ARG A 280 14.92 7.51 -15.13
N THR A 281 15.15 8.62 -15.81
CA THR A 281 16.41 9.36 -15.78
C THR A 281 16.36 10.53 -14.81
N PHE A 282 17.53 11.08 -14.50
CA PHE A 282 17.66 12.35 -13.79
C PHE A 282 16.90 13.47 -14.50
N ALA A 283 16.23 14.32 -13.73
CA ALA A 283 15.77 15.63 -14.15
C ALA A 283 16.96 16.58 -14.45
N PRO A 284 16.75 17.67 -15.20
CA PRO A 284 17.80 18.65 -15.46
C PRO A 284 18.44 19.18 -14.17
N GLY A 285 19.75 18.99 -14.01
CA GLY A 285 20.51 19.42 -12.83
C GLY A 285 20.45 18.48 -11.63
N GLU A 286 19.70 17.38 -11.72
CA GLU A 286 19.68 16.32 -10.70
C GLU A 286 20.93 15.43 -10.80
N THR A 287 21.37 14.92 -9.65
CA THR A 287 22.42 13.92 -9.53
C THR A 287 21.99 12.88 -8.50
N VAL A 288 22.68 11.73 -8.44
CA VAL A 288 22.40 10.71 -7.42
C VAL A 288 22.55 11.24 -5.98
N ASN A 289 23.34 12.30 -5.78
CA ASN A 289 23.59 12.89 -4.47
C ASN A 289 22.68 14.12 -4.20
N THR A 290 21.69 14.38 -5.03
CA THR A 290 20.75 15.47 -4.80
C THR A 290 19.88 15.13 -3.61
N VAL A 291 20.10 15.83 -2.48
CA VAL A 291 19.35 15.66 -1.24
C VAL A 291 18.59 16.94 -0.93
N SER A 292 17.29 16.86 -0.65
CA SER A 292 16.46 17.96 -0.16
C SER A 292 15.15 17.38 0.34
N PRO A 293 14.39 18.04 1.24
CA PRO A 293 12.96 17.73 1.36
C PRO A 293 12.21 17.80 0.02
N ASP A 294 12.74 18.53 -0.97
CA ASP A 294 12.07 18.80 -2.26
C ASP A 294 12.90 18.37 -3.49
N ALA A 295 13.79 17.39 -3.33
CA ALA A 295 14.54 16.83 -4.46
C ALA A 295 13.61 15.99 -5.33
N PRO A 296 13.78 15.99 -6.67
CA PRO A 296 13.20 14.95 -7.51
C PRO A 296 13.49 13.58 -6.91
N ALA A 297 12.45 12.76 -6.76
CA ALA A 297 12.59 11.48 -6.11
C ALA A 297 11.69 10.43 -6.75
N VAL A 298 12.27 9.27 -7.01
CA VAL A 298 11.59 8.04 -7.37
C VAL A 298 11.41 7.22 -6.09
N GLN A 299 10.25 6.59 -5.92
CA GLN A 299 10.02 5.63 -4.86
C GLN A 299 9.05 4.53 -5.29
N THR A 300 9.44 3.29 -5.06
CA THR A 300 8.58 2.11 -5.25
C THR A 300 8.11 1.97 -6.70
N ALA A 301 8.60 0.94 -7.37
CA ALA A 301 8.17 0.59 -8.72
C ALA A 301 7.62 -0.84 -8.77
N LYS A 302 6.70 -1.09 -9.70
CA LYS A 302 6.10 -2.41 -9.99
C LYS A 302 5.87 -2.58 -11.47
N MET A 303 6.03 -3.80 -11.98
CA MET A 303 5.93 -4.07 -13.40
C MET A 303 4.77 -4.98 -13.76
N ALA A 304 4.19 -4.73 -14.92
CA ALA A 304 3.33 -5.68 -15.59
C ALA A 304 4.12 -6.39 -16.70
N VAL A 305 4.09 -7.71 -16.71
CA VAL A 305 4.69 -8.56 -17.76
C VAL A 305 3.58 -9.39 -18.41
N ALA A 306 3.61 -9.51 -19.73
CA ALA A 306 2.72 -10.41 -20.48
C ALA A 306 3.40 -10.89 -21.75
N GLY A 307 3.17 -12.17 -22.10
CA GLY A 307 3.78 -12.78 -23.30
C GLY A 307 5.31 -12.73 -23.30
N GLY A 308 5.94 -12.78 -22.11
CA GLY A 308 7.39 -12.67 -21.96
C GLY A 308 7.98 -11.29 -22.29
N GLN A 309 7.15 -10.24 -22.25
CA GLN A 309 7.56 -8.87 -22.49
C GLN A 309 7.05 -7.94 -21.38
N LEU A 310 7.83 -6.90 -21.08
CA LEU A 310 7.38 -5.82 -20.22
C LEU A 310 6.24 -5.06 -20.91
N VAL A 311 5.11 -4.94 -20.22
CA VAL A 311 3.99 -4.10 -20.65
C VAL A 311 4.18 -2.66 -20.16
N GLY A 312 4.68 -2.50 -18.94
CA GLY A 312 5.05 -1.20 -18.39
C GLY A 312 5.39 -1.27 -16.91
N VAL A 313 5.83 -0.13 -16.38
CA VAL A 313 6.25 0.05 -14.99
C VAL A 313 5.39 1.13 -14.35
N SER A 314 4.70 0.79 -13.27
CA SER A 314 4.10 1.77 -12.38
C SER A 314 5.11 2.18 -11.32
N TYR A 315 5.19 3.46 -11.00
CA TYR A 315 6.09 3.96 -9.98
C TYR A 315 5.57 5.25 -9.35
N ARG A 316 6.10 5.64 -8.19
CA ARG A 316 5.86 6.96 -7.63
C ARG A 316 6.99 7.92 -7.92
N TYR A 317 6.64 9.18 -8.18
CA TYR A 317 7.61 10.22 -8.44
C TYR A 317 7.19 11.56 -7.83
N ALA A 318 8.13 12.23 -7.15
CA ALA A 318 7.98 13.60 -6.70
C ALA A 318 8.81 14.51 -7.60
N GLU A 319 8.20 15.59 -8.09
CA GLU A 319 8.90 16.64 -8.84
C GLU A 319 9.77 17.52 -7.94
N GLN A 320 10.70 18.25 -8.56
CA GLN A 320 11.49 19.25 -7.84
C GLN A 320 10.58 20.29 -7.20
N GLY A 321 10.76 20.53 -5.90
CA GLY A 321 9.90 21.47 -5.17
C GLY A 321 8.65 20.84 -4.55
N SER A 322 8.41 19.54 -4.79
CA SER A 322 7.28 18.80 -4.21
C SER A 322 7.72 17.79 -3.17
N THR A 323 6.90 17.64 -2.13
CA THR A 323 6.95 16.52 -1.17
C THR A 323 5.89 15.46 -1.44
N ALA A 324 4.89 15.78 -2.27
CA ALA A 324 3.86 14.86 -2.71
C ALA A 324 4.35 14.05 -3.91
N PHE A 325 3.96 12.79 -3.94
CA PHE A 325 4.32 11.84 -4.98
C PHE A 325 3.14 11.53 -5.89
N ASP A 326 3.35 11.70 -7.18
CA ASP A 326 2.45 11.29 -8.25
C ASP A 326 2.64 9.80 -8.54
N VAL A 327 1.64 9.18 -9.19
CA VAL A 327 1.76 7.82 -9.75
C VAL A 327 1.91 7.92 -11.25
N HIS A 328 2.94 7.27 -11.77
CA HIS A 328 3.29 7.27 -13.19
C HIS A 328 3.23 5.86 -13.79
N TRP A 329 3.18 5.80 -15.12
CA TRP A 329 3.23 4.60 -15.94
C TRP A 329 4.23 4.77 -17.08
N ALA A 330 5.38 4.10 -16.97
CA ALA A 330 6.42 4.10 -17.99
C ALA A 330 6.26 2.90 -18.94
N THR A 331 6.38 3.15 -20.25
CA THR A 331 6.33 2.10 -21.28
C THR A 331 7.43 2.27 -22.32
N TRP A 332 7.88 1.16 -22.90
CA TRP A 332 8.83 1.17 -24.00
C TRP A 332 8.10 1.22 -25.34
N SER A 333 8.37 2.24 -26.15
CA SER A 333 7.73 2.45 -27.46
C SER A 333 8.33 1.62 -28.60
N GLY A 334 9.42 0.89 -28.34
CA GLY A 334 10.28 0.27 -29.36
C GLY A 334 11.55 1.07 -29.65
N THR A 335 11.53 2.38 -29.44
CA THR A 335 12.69 3.27 -29.69
C THR A 335 13.09 4.12 -28.49
N GLY A 336 12.21 4.27 -27.49
CA GLY A 336 12.46 5.06 -26.30
C GLY A 336 11.46 4.76 -25.19
N TRP A 337 11.80 5.13 -23.96
CA TRP A 337 10.85 5.15 -22.85
C TRP A 337 9.90 6.33 -23.00
N THR A 338 8.63 6.08 -22.69
CA THR A 338 7.57 7.08 -22.59
C THR A 338 6.96 7.00 -21.21
N ASP A 339 6.47 8.13 -20.70
CA ASP A 339 5.94 8.25 -19.36
C ASP A 339 4.57 8.92 -19.38
N GLN A 340 3.63 8.39 -18.59
CA GLN A 340 2.29 8.92 -18.41
C GLN A 340 2.00 9.09 -16.92
N THR A 341 1.66 10.30 -16.49
CA THR A 341 1.12 10.53 -15.14
C THR A 341 -0.28 9.94 -15.06
N LEU A 342 -0.49 9.00 -14.14
CA LEU A 342 -1.76 8.35 -13.87
C LEU A 342 -2.54 9.03 -12.73
N ILE A 343 -1.81 9.51 -11.72
CA ILE A 343 -2.34 10.28 -10.59
C ILE A 343 -1.45 11.49 -10.42
N ASP A 344 -1.99 12.67 -10.73
CA ASP A 344 -1.39 13.98 -10.45
C ASP A 344 -1.97 14.50 -9.14
N THR A 345 -1.19 14.43 -8.07
CA THR A 345 -1.59 14.83 -6.72
C THR A 345 -1.86 16.33 -6.61
N HIS A 346 -1.14 17.15 -7.38
CA HIS A 346 -1.32 18.61 -7.40
C HIS A 346 -2.67 18.99 -8.03
N ALA A 347 -3.11 18.26 -9.05
CA ALA A 347 -4.42 18.44 -9.68
C ALA A 347 -5.60 17.96 -8.82
N LEU A 348 -5.36 17.19 -7.75
CA LEU A 348 -6.40 16.60 -6.88
C LEU A 348 -6.74 17.46 -5.65
N GLY A 349 -6.22 18.69 -5.60
CA GLY A 349 -6.44 19.65 -4.53
C GLY A 349 -5.52 19.47 -3.32
N GLY A 350 -5.51 20.47 -2.45
CA GLY A 350 -4.54 20.55 -1.35
C GLY A 350 -4.59 19.35 -0.41
N GLY A 351 -3.39 18.88 -0.02
CA GLY A 351 -3.18 17.85 0.99
C GLY A 351 -3.32 16.42 0.49
N ILE A 352 -3.53 16.19 -0.80
CA ILE A 352 -3.51 14.83 -1.36
C ILE A 352 -2.07 14.40 -1.62
N ASP A 353 -1.75 13.17 -1.23
CA ASP A 353 -0.49 12.50 -1.52
C ASP A 353 -0.77 11.01 -1.81
N THR A 354 0.20 10.29 -2.33
CA THR A 354 0.15 8.84 -2.46
C THR A 354 1.06 8.21 -1.41
N ILE A 355 0.74 6.99 -0.96
CA ILE A 355 1.60 6.22 -0.06
C ILE A 355 2.53 5.35 -0.91
N ALA A 356 3.75 5.06 -0.43
CA ALA A 356 4.70 4.12 -1.03
C ALA A 356 4.15 2.67 -1.05
N ALA A 357 3.14 2.46 -1.90
CA ALA A 357 2.29 1.29 -2.02
C ALA A 357 1.63 1.33 -3.39
N VAL A 358 2.38 0.94 -4.42
CA VAL A 358 1.89 0.76 -5.79
C VAL A 358 2.04 -0.69 -6.22
N ASP A 359 1.18 -1.14 -7.13
CA ASP A 359 1.30 -2.44 -7.80
C ASP A 359 0.72 -2.46 -9.20
N ALA A 360 1.11 -3.44 -10.01
CA ALA A 360 0.66 -3.58 -11.38
C ALA A 360 0.34 -5.05 -11.70
N THR A 361 -0.80 -5.29 -12.32
CA THR A 361 -1.21 -6.64 -12.75
C THR A 361 -1.68 -6.61 -14.20
N ARG A 362 -1.57 -7.76 -14.86
CA ARG A 362 -1.96 -7.93 -16.25
C ARG A 362 -2.59 -9.30 -16.47
N SER A 363 -3.71 -9.31 -17.18
CA SER A 363 -4.37 -10.53 -17.67
C SER A 363 -5.16 -10.21 -18.95
N GLY A 364 -5.11 -11.09 -19.95
CA GLY A 364 -5.80 -10.88 -21.24
C GLY A 364 -5.30 -9.62 -21.95
N SER A 365 -6.16 -8.63 -22.19
CA SER A 365 -5.83 -7.30 -22.74
C SER A 365 -5.80 -6.16 -21.71
N GLU A 366 -6.27 -6.39 -20.48
CA GLU A 366 -6.38 -5.37 -19.44
C GLU A 366 -5.14 -5.28 -18.55
N THR A 367 -4.64 -4.08 -18.33
CA THR A 367 -3.64 -3.71 -17.31
C THR A 367 -4.35 -3.03 -16.16
N ARG A 368 -3.93 -3.32 -14.92
CA ARG A 368 -4.36 -2.60 -13.73
C ARG A 368 -3.17 -2.09 -12.95
N VAL A 369 -3.28 -0.86 -12.48
CA VAL A 369 -2.36 -0.25 -11.52
C VAL A 369 -3.13 -0.01 -10.23
N TYR A 370 -2.57 -0.46 -9.11
CA TYR A 370 -3.09 -0.20 -7.79
C TYR A 370 -2.21 0.84 -7.11
N ALA A 371 -2.82 1.80 -6.44
CA ALA A 371 -2.13 2.80 -5.64
C ALA A 371 -2.92 3.10 -4.37
N VAL A 372 -2.29 3.73 -3.39
CA VAL A 372 -2.97 4.21 -2.19
C VAL A 372 -2.93 5.73 -2.16
N LEU A 373 -4.09 6.36 -2.27
CA LEU A 373 -4.25 7.79 -2.05
C LEU A 373 -4.35 8.05 -0.55
N SER A 374 -3.83 9.19 -0.12
CA SER A 374 -3.90 9.63 1.27
C SER A 374 -4.08 11.12 1.39
N MET A 375 -4.62 11.54 2.53
CA MET A 375 -4.66 12.93 2.94
C MET A 375 -4.49 13.05 4.46
N PRO A 376 -3.97 14.18 4.96
CA PRO A 376 -4.05 14.50 6.37
C PRO A 376 -5.50 14.60 6.82
N ASP A 377 -5.84 13.86 7.87
CA ASP A 377 -7.14 13.92 8.54
C ASP A 377 -6.87 13.99 10.04
N CYS A 378 -6.94 15.18 10.62
CA CYS A 378 -6.82 15.37 12.07
C CYS A 378 -5.52 14.84 12.71
N GLY A 379 -4.38 14.98 12.01
CA GLY A 379 -3.07 14.54 12.53
C GLY A 379 -2.76 13.05 12.33
N THR A 380 -3.66 12.29 11.70
CA THR A 380 -3.39 10.96 11.11
C THR A 380 -3.58 11.04 9.60
N ALA A 381 -3.10 10.03 8.87
CA ALA A 381 -3.48 9.87 7.47
C ALA A 381 -4.90 9.32 7.39
N ARG A 382 -5.63 9.69 6.35
CA ARG A 382 -6.78 8.92 5.87
C ARG A 382 -6.46 8.47 4.47
N SER A 383 -6.59 7.18 4.21
CA SER A 383 -6.14 6.58 2.96
C SER A 383 -7.20 5.67 2.35
N GLN A 384 -7.09 5.46 1.04
CA GLN A 384 -7.94 4.53 0.31
C GLN A 384 -7.17 3.99 -0.90
N VAL A 385 -7.37 2.70 -1.17
CA VAL A 385 -6.81 2.05 -2.36
C VAL A 385 -7.62 2.48 -3.58
N VAL A 386 -6.92 2.86 -4.65
CA VAL A 386 -7.48 3.11 -5.98
C VAL A 386 -6.91 2.10 -6.96
N MET A 387 -7.77 1.50 -7.76
CA MET A 387 -7.42 0.70 -8.92
C MET A 387 -7.65 1.54 -10.18
N LEU A 388 -6.61 1.66 -11.00
CA LEU A 388 -6.67 2.22 -12.33
C LEU A 388 -6.65 1.06 -13.33
N SER A 389 -7.62 0.98 -14.23
CA SER A 389 -7.69 -0.08 -15.25
C SER A 389 -7.65 0.49 -16.66
N SER A 390 -7.00 -0.22 -17.57
CA SER A 390 -6.91 0.13 -18.98
C SER A 390 -6.84 -1.11 -19.87
N THR A 391 -7.57 -1.11 -20.97
CA THR A 391 -7.42 -2.07 -22.10
C THR A 391 -6.73 -1.42 -23.31
N GLY A 392 -6.14 -0.24 -23.13
CA GLY A 392 -5.56 0.60 -24.18
C GLY A 392 -4.74 1.75 -23.57
N SER A 393 -4.95 2.99 -24.02
CA SER A 393 -4.27 4.17 -23.48
C SER A 393 -5.07 4.97 -22.44
N ALA A 394 -6.40 4.78 -22.39
CA ALA A 394 -7.26 5.46 -21.44
C ALA A 394 -7.43 4.65 -20.15
N TRP A 395 -7.30 5.33 -19.01
CA TRP A 395 -7.41 4.73 -17.68
C TRP A 395 -8.73 5.12 -17.02
N SER A 396 -9.38 4.17 -16.37
CA SER A 396 -10.55 4.40 -15.51
C SER A 396 -10.19 4.10 -14.05
N ALA A 397 -10.78 4.83 -13.10
CA ALA A 397 -10.49 4.66 -11.68
C ALA A 397 -11.64 3.95 -10.95
N THR A 398 -11.28 3.12 -9.97
CA THR A 398 -12.23 2.45 -9.07
C THR A 398 -11.65 2.47 -7.66
N ALA A 399 -12.42 2.98 -6.70
CA ALA A 399 -12.08 2.86 -5.29
C ALA A 399 -12.19 1.40 -4.83
N ILE A 400 -11.20 0.91 -4.10
CA ILE A 400 -11.21 -0.43 -3.51
C ILE A 400 -11.39 -0.30 -1.99
N GLY A 401 -12.55 -0.76 -1.51
CA GLY A 401 -12.92 -0.64 -0.10
C GLY A 401 -13.33 0.77 0.31
N ALA A 402 -13.67 0.94 1.59
CA ALA A 402 -13.94 2.25 2.18
C ALA A 402 -12.64 2.93 2.62
N PRO A 403 -12.62 4.27 2.77
CA PRO A 403 -11.48 4.96 3.36
C PRO A 403 -11.14 4.44 4.77
N VAL A 404 -9.84 4.35 5.05
CA VAL A 404 -9.29 3.86 6.30
C VAL A 404 -8.47 4.98 6.96
N SER A 405 -8.45 5.03 8.29
CA SER A 405 -7.54 5.91 9.03
C SER A 405 -6.19 5.22 9.21
N GLY A 406 -5.11 5.99 9.13
CA GLY A 406 -3.74 5.55 9.01
C GLY A 406 -3.33 5.26 7.57
N GLN A 407 -2.04 4.93 7.40
CA GLN A 407 -1.49 4.51 6.13
C GLN A 407 -1.91 3.07 5.77
N GLN A 408 -2.07 2.80 4.47
CA GLN A 408 -2.25 1.44 3.94
C GLN A 408 -1.04 1.00 3.11
N ARG A 409 -0.74 -0.30 3.16
CA ARG A 409 0.17 -0.98 2.23
C ARG A 409 -0.61 -1.98 1.39
N LEU A 410 -0.13 -2.19 0.16
CA LEU A 410 -0.75 -3.14 -0.74
C LEU A 410 0.26 -4.02 -1.46
N ARG A 411 -0.20 -5.21 -1.83
CA ARG A 411 0.34 -6.04 -2.90
C ARG A 411 -0.81 -6.67 -3.68
N ALA A 412 -0.63 -6.84 -4.98
CA ALA A 412 -1.58 -7.42 -5.90
C ALA A 412 -0.93 -8.59 -6.66
N ALA A 413 -1.69 -9.65 -6.90
CA ALA A 413 -1.27 -10.75 -7.74
C ALA A 413 -2.42 -11.20 -8.64
N THR A 414 -2.13 -11.45 -9.92
CA THR A 414 -3.10 -12.06 -10.84
C THR A 414 -3.31 -13.53 -10.44
N ALA A 415 -4.55 -13.92 -10.19
CA ALA A 415 -4.93 -15.31 -9.96
C ALA A 415 -5.14 -16.07 -11.29
N ALA A 416 -5.26 -17.40 -11.21
CA ALA A 416 -5.35 -18.29 -12.38
C ALA A 416 -6.57 -18.04 -13.29
N ASP A 417 -7.66 -17.51 -12.74
CA ASP A 417 -8.87 -17.10 -13.48
C ASP A 417 -8.75 -15.69 -14.09
N GLY A 418 -7.61 -15.02 -13.90
CA GLY A 418 -7.32 -13.68 -14.38
C GLY A 418 -7.76 -12.56 -13.44
N GLY A 419 -8.61 -12.79 -12.44
CA GLY A 419 -8.93 -11.78 -11.42
C GLY A 419 -7.74 -11.54 -10.49
N ASP A 420 -7.70 -10.42 -9.78
CA ASP A 420 -6.59 -10.10 -8.89
C ASP A 420 -6.91 -10.46 -7.43
N VAL A 421 -5.89 -10.85 -6.68
CA VAL A 421 -5.90 -10.99 -5.21
C VAL A 421 -5.08 -9.85 -4.62
N LEU A 422 -5.63 -9.20 -3.59
CA LEU A 422 -4.98 -8.10 -2.90
C LEU A 422 -4.64 -8.49 -1.46
N TYR A 423 -3.42 -8.20 -1.05
CA TYR A 423 -2.99 -8.06 0.35
C TYR A 423 -3.11 -6.58 0.70
N LEU A 424 -3.94 -6.22 1.68
CA LEU A 424 -4.14 -4.84 2.11
C LEU A 424 -3.91 -4.71 3.63
N SER A 425 -2.82 -4.10 4.05
CA SER A 425 -2.50 -3.88 5.46
C SER A 425 -2.78 -2.43 5.86
N ALA A 426 -3.39 -2.20 7.03
CA ALA A 426 -3.49 -0.90 7.68
C ALA A 426 -2.90 -1.01 9.10
N PRO A 427 -1.56 -0.83 9.24
CA PRO A 427 -0.83 -1.16 10.46
C PRO A 427 -1.25 -0.35 11.68
N GLU A 428 -1.58 0.93 11.52
CA GLU A 428 -2.05 1.80 12.61
C GLU A 428 -3.39 1.32 13.20
N LYS A 429 -4.22 0.62 12.41
CA LYS A 429 -5.44 -0.04 12.88
C LYS A 429 -5.24 -1.49 13.30
N GLY A 430 -4.06 -2.04 13.06
CA GLY A 430 -3.77 -3.45 13.26
C GLY A 430 -4.58 -4.38 12.36
N THR A 431 -5.03 -3.94 11.18
CA THR A 431 -5.88 -4.77 10.29
C THR A 431 -5.14 -5.25 9.06
N LEU A 432 -5.38 -6.52 8.68
CA LEU A 432 -5.02 -7.08 7.38
C LEU A 432 -6.29 -7.51 6.64
N THR A 433 -6.36 -7.23 5.35
CA THR A 433 -7.53 -7.52 4.51
C THR A 433 -7.10 -8.29 3.26
N TYR A 434 -7.81 -9.38 3.00
CA TYR A 434 -7.80 -10.09 1.73
C TYR A 434 -8.80 -9.41 0.80
N GLY A 435 -8.34 -9.02 -0.40
CA GLY A 435 -9.21 -8.50 -1.44
C GLY A 435 -9.28 -9.44 -2.63
N ARG A 436 -10.46 -9.62 -3.20
CA ARG A 436 -10.67 -10.30 -4.48
C ARG A 436 -11.28 -9.31 -5.46
N VAL A 437 -10.57 -9.04 -6.56
CA VAL A 437 -10.98 -8.06 -7.57
C VAL A 437 -11.18 -8.77 -8.91
N PRO A 438 -12.42 -9.09 -9.30
CA PRO A 438 -12.72 -9.70 -10.60
C PRO A 438 -12.32 -8.76 -11.76
N ARG A 439 -12.08 -9.31 -12.95
CA ARG A 439 -11.90 -8.51 -14.19
C ARG A 439 -13.19 -8.27 -14.96
N THR A 440 -14.12 -9.21 -14.86
CA THR A 440 -15.46 -9.06 -15.41
C THR A 440 -16.32 -8.21 -14.48
N GLY A 441 -17.13 -7.31 -15.04
CA GLY A 441 -18.08 -6.50 -14.26
C GLY A 441 -17.50 -5.27 -13.55
N THR A 442 -16.18 -5.13 -13.47
CA THR A 442 -15.49 -3.94 -12.92
C THR A 442 -15.34 -2.82 -13.94
N THR A 443 -16.44 -2.40 -14.57
CA THR A 443 -16.45 -1.17 -15.37
C THR A 443 -16.87 -0.01 -14.49
N SER A 444 -15.95 0.93 -14.27
CA SER A 444 -16.21 2.16 -13.53
C SER A 444 -16.08 3.36 -14.47
N THR A 445 -16.97 4.33 -14.32
CA THR A 445 -16.83 5.66 -14.93
C THR A 445 -16.21 6.67 -13.98
N ALA A 446 -15.86 6.24 -12.76
CA ALA A 446 -15.26 7.12 -11.76
C ALA A 446 -13.86 7.54 -12.16
N THR A 447 -13.52 8.75 -11.77
CA THR A 447 -12.20 9.37 -11.90
C THR A 447 -11.44 9.27 -10.58
N VAL A 448 -10.14 9.58 -10.62
CA VAL A 448 -9.33 9.66 -9.39
C VAL A 448 -9.87 10.76 -8.46
N ALA A 449 -10.39 11.86 -9.02
CA ALA A 449 -11.01 12.93 -8.26
C ALA A 449 -12.26 12.46 -7.50
N ASP A 450 -13.07 11.56 -8.09
CA ASP A 450 -14.23 10.97 -7.40
C ASP A 450 -13.82 10.10 -6.21
N VAL A 451 -12.68 9.39 -6.32
CA VAL A 451 -12.12 8.64 -5.18
C VAL A 451 -11.66 9.59 -4.09
N VAL A 452 -10.96 10.67 -4.44
CA VAL A 452 -10.52 11.71 -3.48
C VAL A 452 -11.71 12.34 -2.76
N ALA A 453 -12.78 12.68 -3.48
CA ALA A 453 -14.04 13.16 -2.89
C ALA A 453 -14.59 12.16 -1.84
N GLY A 454 -14.57 10.86 -2.17
CA GLY A 454 -14.92 9.79 -1.24
C GLY A 454 -14.04 9.73 0.02
N ILE A 455 -12.72 9.93 -0.12
CA ILE A 455 -11.78 10.01 1.02
C ILE A 455 -12.12 11.20 1.91
N ARG A 456 -12.31 12.39 1.33
CA ARG A 456 -12.65 13.62 2.05
C ARG A 456 -14.02 13.54 2.73
N GLY A 457 -14.94 12.73 2.19
CA GLY A 457 -16.33 12.69 2.63
C GLY A 457 -17.10 13.95 2.24
N ASP A 458 -16.76 14.51 1.08
CA ASP A 458 -17.39 15.68 0.43
C ASP A 458 -17.28 15.54 -1.10
N SER A 459 -17.89 16.43 -1.89
CA SER A 459 -17.85 16.37 -3.36
C SER A 459 -16.54 16.86 -3.97
N GLY A 460 -15.43 16.89 -3.20
CA GLY A 460 -14.10 17.31 -3.67
C GLY A 460 -13.83 18.81 -3.54
N GLY A 461 -14.64 19.53 -2.76
CA GLY A 461 -14.53 20.98 -2.57
C GLY A 461 -13.33 21.45 -1.75
N GLN A 462 -12.85 22.67 -2.01
CA GLN A 462 -11.85 23.32 -1.16
C GLN A 462 -12.46 23.68 0.22
N ASN A 463 -11.73 23.43 1.31
CA ASN A 463 -12.08 23.95 2.63
C ASN A 463 -11.76 25.46 2.73
N LEU A 464 -12.76 26.32 2.56
CA LEU A 464 -12.64 27.78 2.58
C LEU A 464 -12.30 28.34 3.96
N ALA A 465 -12.64 27.62 5.03
CA ALA A 465 -12.35 28.07 6.39
C ALA A 465 -10.83 28.27 6.62
N ARG A 466 -9.99 27.46 5.97
CA ARG A 466 -8.52 27.59 6.02
C ARG A 466 -7.96 28.83 5.33
N THR A 467 -8.74 29.45 4.45
CA THR A 467 -8.35 30.72 3.80
C THR A 467 -8.86 31.94 4.57
N GLY A 468 -9.68 31.71 5.61
CA GLY A 468 -10.36 32.75 6.36
C GLY A 468 -9.61 33.22 7.60
N THR A 469 -10.29 34.07 8.37
CA THR A 469 -9.89 34.52 9.71
C THR A 469 -10.92 34.05 10.72
N ALA A 470 -10.46 33.38 11.76
CA ALA A 470 -11.28 32.88 12.85
C ALA A 470 -11.33 33.87 14.03
N THR A 471 -12.50 34.00 14.66
CA THR A 471 -12.76 34.81 15.85
C THR A 471 -13.68 34.07 16.80
N ALA A 472 -13.61 34.36 18.09
CA ALA A 472 -14.51 33.78 19.08
C ALA A 472 -14.89 34.80 20.16
N SER A 473 -16.04 34.60 20.81
CA SER A 473 -16.51 35.42 21.95
C SER A 473 -15.60 35.32 23.17
N SER A 474 -14.91 34.20 23.33
CA SER A 474 -13.96 33.96 24.41
C SER A 474 -12.94 32.89 24.06
N GLN A 475 -11.86 32.85 24.82
CA GLN A 475 -10.88 31.77 24.81
C GLN A 475 -10.37 31.50 26.23
N LEU A 476 -10.03 30.25 26.54
CA LEU A 476 -9.59 29.84 27.87
C LEU A 476 -8.18 30.32 28.20
N ARG A 477 -7.27 30.21 27.24
CA ARG A 477 -5.85 30.57 27.36
C ARG A 477 -5.32 31.15 26.05
N ALA A 478 -4.13 31.72 26.10
CA ALA A 478 -3.47 32.30 24.93
C ALA A 478 -3.13 31.26 23.83
N ASP A 479 -2.95 29.99 24.20
CA ASP A 479 -2.58 28.90 23.29
C ASP A 479 -3.79 28.16 22.67
N THR A 480 -5.02 28.51 23.08
CA THR A 480 -6.26 27.83 22.67
C THR A 480 -7.19 28.75 21.88
N GLY A 481 -6.62 29.64 21.06
CA GLY A 481 -7.35 30.65 20.29
C GLY A 481 -8.18 30.07 19.13
N PRO A 482 -9.08 30.87 18.55
CA PRO A 482 -9.96 30.45 17.45
C PRO A 482 -9.21 30.01 16.19
N GLU A 483 -8.02 30.53 15.93
CA GLU A 483 -7.17 30.15 14.79
C GLU A 483 -6.81 28.67 14.75
N ARG A 484 -6.81 28.00 15.91
CA ARG A 484 -6.57 26.56 16.03
C ARG A 484 -7.68 25.72 15.39
N ALA A 485 -8.88 26.26 15.24
CA ALA A 485 -10.01 25.53 14.67
C ALA A 485 -10.11 25.66 13.14
N ILE A 486 -9.07 26.16 12.45
CA ILE A 486 -8.96 26.21 10.99
C ILE A 486 -7.56 25.86 10.48
N ASP A 487 -6.70 25.31 11.34
CA ASP A 487 -5.31 25.01 10.99
C ASP A 487 -5.13 23.58 10.44
N GLY A 488 -6.19 22.77 10.48
CA GLY A 488 -6.17 21.40 9.98
C GLY A 488 -5.62 20.36 10.94
N VAL A 489 -5.30 20.75 12.17
CA VAL A 489 -4.71 19.87 13.18
C VAL A 489 -5.75 19.60 14.26
N CYS A 490 -6.22 18.35 14.40
CA CYS A 490 -7.18 17.98 15.44
C CYS A 490 -6.52 17.23 16.59
N THR A 491 -5.60 17.89 17.28
CA THR A 491 -4.94 17.33 18.46
C THR A 491 -5.35 18.11 19.71
N ASP A 492 -5.18 17.55 20.90
CA ASP A 492 -5.52 18.26 22.13
C ASP A 492 -4.75 19.56 22.34
N ALA A 493 -3.59 19.69 21.68
CA ALA A 493 -2.76 20.89 21.64
C ALA A 493 -3.23 21.90 20.57
N SER A 494 -4.01 21.49 19.56
CA SER A 494 -4.58 22.37 18.55
C SER A 494 -6.11 22.32 18.58
N ARG A 495 -6.68 23.24 19.36
CA ARG A 495 -8.13 23.45 19.43
C ARG A 495 -8.45 24.82 19.99
N TRP A 496 -9.53 25.38 19.50
CA TRP A 496 -10.18 26.48 20.21
C TRP A 496 -10.85 25.95 21.47
N ILE A 497 -10.60 26.59 22.60
CA ILE A 497 -11.29 26.31 23.86
C ILE A 497 -11.91 27.60 24.39
N SER A 498 -13.23 27.60 24.64
CA SER A 498 -13.91 28.77 25.21
C SER A 498 -13.54 29.01 26.68
N SER A 499 -13.76 30.23 27.17
CA SER A 499 -13.63 30.51 28.61
C SER A 499 -14.63 29.68 29.43
N THR A 500 -14.26 29.29 30.66
CA THR A 500 -15.17 28.65 31.62
C THR A 500 -16.30 29.57 32.09
N THR A 501 -16.18 30.88 31.88
CA THR A 501 -17.21 31.87 32.24
C THR A 501 -18.14 32.20 31.09
N ASP A 502 -17.89 31.69 29.89
CA ASP A 502 -18.72 31.93 28.71
C ASP A 502 -19.67 30.74 28.50
N ALA A 503 -20.91 30.89 28.99
CA ALA A 503 -21.91 29.83 28.93
C ALA A 503 -22.47 29.60 27.52
N HIS A 504 -22.37 30.60 26.64
CA HIS A 504 -22.92 30.56 25.27
C HIS A 504 -21.90 31.09 24.26
N PRO A 505 -20.76 30.38 24.10
CA PRO A 505 -19.69 30.87 23.29
C PRO A 505 -20.08 30.87 21.80
N VAL A 506 -19.54 31.83 21.07
CA VAL A 506 -19.74 31.96 19.63
C VAL A 506 -18.38 31.88 18.95
N TYR A 507 -18.30 31.06 17.91
CA TYR A 507 -17.14 30.96 17.04
C TYR A 507 -17.53 31.41 15.64
N THR A 508 -16.69 32.17 14.95
CA THR A 508 -16.92 32.62 13.58
C THR A 508 -15.65 32.55 12.76
N VAL A 509 -15.74 31.99 11.56
CA VAL A 509 -14.69 32.08 10.53
C VAL A 509 -15.27 32.79 9.31
N SER A 510 -14.53 33.75 8.75
CA SER A 510 -14.92 34.47 7.53
C SER A 510 -13.78 34.54 6.52
N TRP A 511 -14.11 34.48 5.23
CA TRP A 511 -13.16 34.58 4.12
C TRP A 511 -13.55 35.70 3.15
N ALA A 512 -12.69 35.99 2.17
CA ALA A 512 -12.74 37.24 1.42
C ALA A 512 -13.94 37.39 0.47
N GLN A 513 -14.39 36.28 -0.13
CA GLN A 513 -15.44 36.31 -1.15
C GLN A 513 -16.48 35.22 -0.91
N ALA A 514 -17.76 35.56 -1.05
CA ALA A 514 -18.83 34.59 -0.97
C ALA A 514 -18.70 33.52 -2.07
N GLN A 515 -18.76 32.25 -1.68
CA GLN A 515 -18.71 31.11 -2.59
C GLN A 515 -19.79 30.09 -2.25
N PRO A 516 -20.34 29.37 -3.25
CA PRO A 516 -21.23 28.24 -3.01
C PRO A 516 -20.58 27.23 -2.05
N LEU A 517 -21.27 26.89 -0.98
CA LEU A 517 -20.84 25.83 -0.05
C LEU A 517 -21.65 24.56 -0.27
N GLU A 518 -21.00 23.41 -0.23
CA GLU A 518 -21.67 22.10 -0.19
C GLU A 518 -22.11 21.77 1.24
N LEU A 519 -21.17 21.83 2.18
CA LEU A 519 -21.37 21.45 3.58
C LEU A 519 -20.45 22.22 4.53
N VAL A 520 -20.79 22.19 5.81
CA VAL A 520 -19.92 22.58 6.92
C VAL A 520 -19.71 21.38 7.84
N ARG A 521 -18.45 21.04 8.13
CA ARG A 521 -18.07 19.99 9.07
C ARG A 521 -17.48 20.62 10.34
N VAL A 522 -17.91 20.15 11.50
CA VAL A 522 -17.42 20.64 12.80
C VAL A 522 -16.88 19.46 13.58
N ARG A 523 -15.61 19.56 13.98
CA ARG A 523 -14.89 18.56 14.76
C ARG A 523 -14.62 19.10 16.16
N SER A 524 -15.05 18.37 17.18
CA SER A 524 -15.00 18.82 18.58
C SER A 524 -14.63 17.68 19.52
N GLY A 525 -14.09 18.01 20.70
CA GLY A 525 -13.82 17.02 21.74
C GLY A 525 -12.52 17.23 22.53
N TYR A 526 -12.16 16.15 23.24
CA TYR A 526 -10.94 15.98 24.01
C TYR A 526 -10.53 14.50 23.97
N SER A 527 -9.24 14.21 23.74
CA SER A 527 -8.77 12.81 23.67
C SER A 527 -8.71 12.11 25.03
N VAL A 528 -8.74 12.87 26.14
CA VAL A 528 -8.70 12.33 27.49
C VAL A 528 -10.10 12.17 28.07
N GLY A 529 -10.42 10.95 28.51
CA GLY A 529 -11.72 10.59 29.07
C GLY A 529 -12.71 10.11 28.01
N ASP A 530 -14.00 10.12 28.32
CA ASP A 530 -15.05 9.77 27.36
C ASP A 530 -15.23 10.92 26.34
N PRO A 531 -14.93 10.69 25.05
CA PRO A 531 -15.07 11.71 24.02
C PRO A 531 -16.49 12.26 23.95
N ALA A 532 -17.52 11.44 24.16
CA ALA A 532 -18.93 11.83 24.06
C ALA A 532 -19.34 12.93 25.05
N LEU A 533 -18.57 13.10 26.14
CA LEU A 533 -18.83 14.15 27.12
C LEU A 533 -18.16 15.49 26.75
N SER A 534 -17.13 15.47 25.92
CA SER A 534 -16.25 16.63 25.67
C SER A 534 -16.53 17.37 24.36
N VAL A 535 -17.38 16.80 23.51
CA VAL A 535 -17.85 17.39 22.23
C VAL A 535 -18.77 18.59 22.45
N LEU A 536 -18.99 19.38 21.40
CA LEU A 536 -20.06 20.37 21.39
C LEU A 536 -21.41 19.67 21.57
N ARG A 537 -22.15 20.04 22.62
CA ARG A 537 -23.38 19.32 23.02
C ARG A 537 -24.61 19.86 22.31
N ASP A 538 -24.90 21.14 22.49
CA ASP A 538 -26.04 21.83 21.85
C ASP A 538 -25.56 23.08 21.14
N PHE A 539 -25.72 23.13 19.82
CA PHE A 539 -25.25 24.25 19.00
C PHE A 539 -25.94 24.29 17.65
N ARG A 540 -25.83 25.44 17.00
CA ARG A 540 -26.28 25.68 15.64
C ARG A 540 -25.11 26.08 14.77
N VAL A 541 -25.13 25.60 13.53
CA VAL A 541 -24.24 26.06 12.47
C VAL A 541 -25.02 27.02 11.59
N GLU A 542 -24.46 28.21 11.38
CA GLU A 542 -25.01 29.26 10.53
C GLU A 542 -23.97 29.69 9.49
N VAL A 543 -24.44 30.12 8.32
CA VAL A 543 -23.61 30.70 7.27
C VAL A 543 -24.05 32.13 6.99
N ARG A 544 -23.11 33.01 6.62
CA ARG A 544 -23.44 34.39 6.24
C ARG A 544 -23.68 34.46 4.74
N THR A 545 -24.93 34.69 4.36
CA THR A 545 -25.36 34.91 2.97
C THR A 545 -25.60 36.40 2.72
N ALA A 546 -25.97 36.77 1.49
CA ALA A 546 -26.40 38.14 1.20
C ALA A 546 -27.62 38.60 2.02
N ALA A 547 -28.44 37.66 2.52
CA ALA A 547 -29.58 37.96 3.40
C ALA A 547 -29.20 38.01 4.90
N GLY A 548 -27.92 37.79 5.23
CA GLY A 548 -27.41 37.72 6.60
C GLY A 548 -27.18 36.28 7.09
N TRP A 549 -27.12 36.11 8.41
CA TRP A 549 -26.86 34.81 9.03
C TRP A 549 -28.05 33.87 8.85
N THR A 550 -27.80 32.75 8.18
CA THR A 550 -28.79 31.74 7.83
C THR A 550 -28.43 30.42 8.52
N PRO A 551 -29.34 29.81 9.31
CA PRO A 551 -29.10 28.52 9.94
C PRO A 551 -29.08 27.39 8.90
N ILE A 552 -28.08 26.52 8.97
CA ILE A 552 -27.93 25.36 8.08
C ILE A 552 -27.97 24.02 8.83
N GLY A 553 -27.83 24.03 10.16
CA GLY A 553 -27.92 22.84 10.98
C GLY A 553 -28.10 23.19 12.45
N SER A 554 -28.83 22.37 13.19
CA SER A 554 -28.96 22.47 14.65
C SER A 554 -28.77 21.08 15.25
N PHE A 555 -27.88 21.00 16.25
CA PHE A 555 -27.49 19.78 16.91
C PHE A 555 -27.84 19.92 18.38
N THR A 556 -28.64 18.98 18.90
CA THR A 556 -29.06 18.95 20.29
C THR A 556 -28.74 17.57 20.84
N GLY A 557 -28.15 17.52 22.02
CA GLY A 557 -27.75 16.29 22.65
C GLY A 557 -26.67 15.55 21.85
N ASN A 558 -25.78 16.26 21.17
CA ASN A 558 -24.73 15.65 20.35
C ASN A 558 -23.72 14.88 21.22
N THR A 559 -23.34 13.68 20.76
CA THR A 559 -22.28 12.83 21.33
C THR A 559 -21.20 12.50 20.30
N ALA A 560 -21.36 12.94 19.05
CA ALA A 560 -20.41 12.68 17.97
C ALA A 560 -19.28 13.71 17.98
N THR A 561 -18.05 13.24 17.77
CA THR A 561 -16.86 14.09 17.63
C THR A 561 -16.88 14.92 16.36
N THR A 562 -17.55 14.42 15.32
CA THR A 562 -17.72 15.11 14.04
C THR A 562 -19.20 15.20 13.71
N VAL A 563 -19.65 16.41 13.35
CA VAL A 563 -20.97 16.63 12.75
C VAL A 563 -20.83 17.32 11.41
N THR A 564 -21.82 17.11 10.54
CA THR A 564 -21.90 17.72 9.22
C THR A 564 -23.26 18.39 9.03
N ALA A 565 -23.25 19.64 8.58
CA ALA A 565 -24.43 20.40 8.18
C ALA A 565 -24.36 20.70 6.68
N ASN A 566 -25.29 20.17 5.90
CA ASN A 566 -25.35 20.42 4.47
C ASN A 566 -25.83 21.85 4.20
N VAL A 567 -25.20 22.52 3.23
CA VAL A 567 -25.55 23.89 2.82
C VAL A 567 -26.30 23.89 1.50
N GLY A 568 -25.99 22.95 0.59
CA GLY A 568 -26.73 22.78 -0.67
C GLY A 568 -26.45 23.85 -1.73
N GLY A 569 -25.20 24.33 -1.82
CA GLY A 569 -24.73 25.25 -2.85
C GLY A 569 -24.97 26.73 -2.56
N VAL A 570 -25.45 27.09 -1.36
CA VAL A 570 -25.71 28.49 -1.02
C VAL A 570 -24.40 29.26 -0.92
N ALA A 571 -24.34 30.43 -1.58
CA ALA A 571 -23.18 31.30 -1.53
C ALA A 571 -23.04 31.96 -0.14
N ALA A 572 -21.90 31.73 0.51
CA ALA A 572 -21.59 32.30 1.81
C ALA A 572 -20.13 32.73 1.92
N ASP A 573 -19.86 33.70 2.78
CA ASP A 573 -18.51 34.23 3.07
C ASP A 573 -18.06 34.04 4.53
N ALA A 574 -18.90 33.39 5.35
CA ALA A 574 -18.57 33.05 6.73
C ALA A 574 -19.40 31.88 7.26
N VAL A 575 -18.83 31.17 8.26
CA VAL A 575 -19.51 30.18 9.11
C VAL A 575 -19.50 30.69 10.55
N ARG A 576 -20.59 30.49 11.28
CA ARG A 576 -20.71 30.76 12.71
C ARG A 576 -21.27 29.56 13.45
N LEU A 577 -20.63 29.21 14.57
CA LEU A 577 -21.17 28.28 15.56
C LEU A 577 -21.82 29.09 16.68
N VAL A 578 -23.11 28.90 16.89
CA VAL A 578 -23.85 29.48 18.01
C VAL A 578 -24.07 28.36 19.04
N ILE A 579 -23.30 28.36 20.12
CA ILE A 579 -23.23 27.25 21.06
C ILE A 579 -24.12 27.56 22.27
N GLN A 580 -25.09 26.70 22.53
CA GLN A 580 -26.01 26.81 23.66
C GLN A 580 -25.50 26.02 24.86
N THR A 581 -25.04 24.79 24.63
CA THR A 581 -24.43 23.93 25.65
C THR A 581 -23.05 23.51 25.16
N PRO A 582 -21.95 24.03 25.74
CA PRO A 582 -20.61 23.79 25.25
C PRO A 582 -20.15 22.33 25.33
N SER A 583 -20.41 21.63 26.43
CA SER A 583 -20.11 20.20 26.56
C SER A 583 -20.93 19.56 27.69
N ALA A 584 -20.89 18.23 27.80
CA ALA A 584 -21.43 17.49 28.95
C ALA A 584 -20.34 17.16 30.00
N SER A 585 -19.12 17.65 29.80
CA SER A 585 -17.99 17.42 30.71
C SER A 585 -18.09 18.28 31.97
N THR A 586 -17.42 17.87 33.05
CA THR A 586 -17.38 18.61 34.33
C THR A 586 -16.90 20.05 34.14
N THR A 587 -15.88 20.25 33.30
CA THR A 587 -15.47 21.57 32.83
C THR A 587 -16.26 21.93 31.58
N ASN A 588 -17.39 22.63 31.76
CA ASN A 588 -18.30 23.00 30.69
C ASN A 588 -17.71 24.12 29.80
N VAL A 589 -16.89 23.74 28.82
CA VAL A 589 -16.29 24.62 27.80
C VAL A 589 -16.45 24.02 26.41
N ALA A 590 -16.49 24.88 25.40
CA ALA A 590 -16.47 24.46 24.01
C ALA A 590 -15.04 24.02 23.68
N ARG A 591 -14.90 22.90 22.95
CA ARG A 591 -13.60 22.39 22.49
C ARG A 591 -13.74 22.04 21.02
N VAL A 592 -13.25 22.90 20.13
CA VAL A 592 -13.37 22.70 18.68
C VAL A 592 -11.99 22.49 18.09
N TYR A 593 -11.80 21.33 17.50
CA TYR A 593 -10.57 20.96 16.80
C TYR A 593 -10.50 21.62 15.42
N GLU A 594 -11.59 21.58 14.65
CA GLU A 594 -11.60 22.10 13.28
C GLU A 594 -13.03 22.45 12.85
N VAL A 595 -13.18 23.54 12.10
CA VAL A 595 -14.38 23.89 11.33
C VAL A 595 -14.00 23.92 9.86
N GLU A 596 -14.61 23.05 9.07
CA GLU A 596 -14.37 22.92 7.63
C GLU A 596 -15.58 23.47 6.88
N ALA A 597 -15.38 24.47 6.00
CA ALA A 597 -16.43 25.02 5.13
C ALA A 597 -16.12 24.61 3.70
N ILE A 598 -16.76 23.54 3.22
CA ILE A 598 -16.41 22.92 1.95
C ILE A 598 -17.17 23.61 0.81
N ALA A 599 -16.43 24.17 -0.14
CA ALA A 599 -17.00 24.77 -1.35
C ALA A 599 -17.72 23.72 -2.20
N ALA A 600 -18.83 24.08 -2.85
CA ALA A 600 -19.42 23.22 -3.86
C ALA A 600 -18.51 23.19 -5.10
N THR A 601 -18.35 22.00 -5.67
CA THR A 601 -17.63 21.82 -6.94
C THR A 601 -18.39 22.55 -8.06
N PRO A 602 -17.69 23.28 -8.96
CA PRO A 602 -18.34 24.08 -10.01
C PRO A 602 -19.28 23.32 -10.94
#